data_AF-A0A1Y2WPT8-F1
#
_entry.id   AF-A0A1Y2WPT8-F1
#
_cell.length_a   1.000
_cell.length_b   1.000
_cell.length_c   1.000
_cell.angle_alpha   90.00
_cell.angle_beta   90.00
_cell.angle_gamma   90.00
#
_symmetry.space_group_name_H-M   'P 1'
#
loop_
_entity.id
_entity.type
_entity.pdbx_description
1 polymer ?
#
loop_
_entity_poly.entity_id
_entity_poly.type
_entity_poly.pdbx_seq_one_letter_code
_entity_poly.pdbx_strand_id
1 'polypeptide(L)'
;MDALYREFQKLYVTKTTSLDLVEELFKDLGNPLSNDKLSLCEIDELDSKYRRVLQSFLDRAASSSPPDHPYFQEIKTAARQVLECNYSLHHAFVERLAHIAVCHKRDPLRPYEHYFFWICNWVYQGRKVEKLALSHRRADQSGDKTGQGDNNKRDNDTNAGRIADGKDLRDKNADGNNGKSGDHDGPDSKDNNDNSLDTDQTTQAPNVSNPPESPTEYCANCGAPDASLVCRGCTFKMSSRSIMRTVYCDPDCQAADLSFHGPMCLRRLQLVKSVLFMRTFMYVMIGRASTFMLKACWEEGDVTMLKEGIPYRAAMQGEYMMRPFRCSDFPQKDKASMVQEDEFAREMIYLVGHLKEFVFDELCLDFKIFTVLVKNANQTICRQYDHNIRKSNMMQPHYVFQATLPGGEKFAVDLSPARYGWKELVLPWDEYVTERIWRVVDTTRTAAIDFREPFVPAAYSVILHKEVLDDIIDHAHLFMETVDSGLSPLEVLTGVTKDEFRYWDSDHYENAHDYCRNMGEIRKIDSRGYMYLNPDCELQITTRQEDHDALANVWLSEEEARGLRNESDETLKAIWRDRIQICRIRFKRTSPQIRG
;
A
#
# COMPACT_ATOMS: atom_id res chain seq x y z
N MET A 1 -3.90 2.88 40.13
CA MET A 1 -2.90 3.38 39.15
C MET A 1 -1.49 3.09 39.62
N ASP A 2 -1.04 3.59 40.78
CA ASP A 2 0.32 3.32 41.29
C ASP A 2 0.67 1.83 41.52
N ALA A 3 -0.29 1.00 41.93
CA ALA A 3 -0.08 -0.44 42.06
C ALA A 3 0.12 -1.13 40.69
N LEU A 4 -0.64 -0.67 39.67
CA LEU A 4 -0.52 -1.10 38.28
C LEU A 4 0.80 -0.60 37.67
N TYR A 5 1.23 0.61 37.99
CA TYR A 5 2.50 1.18 37.56
C TYR A 5 3.71 0.46 38.18
N ARG A 6 3.62 0.03 39.46
CA ARG A 6 4.66 -0.79 40.11
C ARG A 6 4.72 -2.22 39.58
N GLU A 7 3.58 -2.83 39.27
CA GLU A 7 3.51 -4.11 38.54
C GLU A 7 4.12 -3.97 37.15
N PHE A 8 3.77 -2.90 36.43
CA PHE A 8 4.33 -2.58 35.12
C PHE A 8 5.85 -2.34 35.19
N GLN A 9 6.35 -1.61 36.19
CA GLN A 9 7.79 -1.42 36.42
C GLN A 9 8.52 -2.72 36.78
N LYS A 10 7.92 -3.61 37.59
CA LYS A 10 8.49 -4.93 37.87
C LYS A 10 8.59 -5.79 36.61
N LEU A 11 7.53 -5.82 35.81
CA LEU A 11 7.50 -6.46 34.49
C LEU A 11 8.49 -5.83 33.51
N TYR A 12 8.67 -4.51 33.55
CA TYR A 12 9.59 -3.78 32.68
C TYR A 12 11.06 -4.05 33.06
N VAL A 13 11.39 -4.03 34.35
CA VAL A 13 12.75 -4.28 34.88
C VAL A 13 13.19 -5.75 34.68
N THR A 14 12.28 -6.72 34.84
CA THR A 14 12.57 -8.14 34.50
C THR A 14 12.67 -8.39 33.00
N LYS A 15 11.99 -7.58 32.16
CA LYS A 15 12.08 -7.65 30.70
C LYS A 15 13.38 -7.03 30.16
N THR A 16 13.82 -5.88 30.67
CA THR A 16 15.11 -5.28 30.29
C THR A 16 16.29 -6.19 30.64
N THR A 17 16.28 -6.88 31.78
CA THR A 17 17.37 -7.81 32.13
C THR A 17 17.47 -9.01 31.20
N SER A 18 16.36 -9.48 30.61
CA SER A 18 16.40 -10.54 29.59
C SER A 18 16.86 -10.04 28.22
N LEU A 19 16.61 -8.76 27.90
CA LEU A 19 16.99 -8.11 26.64
C LEU A 19 18.47 -7.74 26.62
N ASP A 20 18.96 -7.13 27.70
CA ASP A 20 20.38 -6.83 27.92
C ASP A 20 21.21 -8.12 27.84
N LEU A 21 20.67 -9.24 28.35
CA LEU A 21 21.33 -10.54 28.26
C LEU A 21 21.53 -10.96 26.80
N VAL A 22 20.48 -10.87 25.96
CA VAL A 22 20.53 -11.29 24.56
C VAL A 22 21.46 -10.36 23.78
N GLU A 23 21.33 -9.04 23.89
CA GLU A 23 22.24 -8.11 23.22
C GLU A 23 23.70 -8.31 23.65
N GLU A 24 23.95 -8.47 24.95
CA GLU A 24 25.30 -8.69 25.48
C GLU A 24 25.88 -10.05 25.05
N LEU A 25 25.03 -11.06 24.85
CA LEU A 25 25.44 -12.38 24.38
C LEU A 25 25.84 -12.37 22.90
N PHE A 26 25.18 -11.57 22.08
CA PHE A 26 25.40 -11.57 20.63
C PHE A 26 26.32 -10.44 20.15
N LYS A 27 26.65 -9.43 20.97
CA LYS A 27 27.53 -8.30 20.59
C LYS A 27 28.92 -8.73 20.09
N ASP A 28 29.43 -9.86 20.56
CA ASP A 28 30.78 -10.36 20.24
C ASP A 28 30.81 -11.21 18.95
N LEU A 29 29.64 -11.55 18.41
CA LEU A 29 29.50 -12.12 17.09
C LEU A 29 29.31 -10.93 16.14
N GLY A 30 30.40 -10.49 15.48
CA GLY A 30 30.40 -9.28 14.66
C GLY A 30 29.27 -9.22 13.63
N ASN A 31 28.91 -8.00 13.20
CA ASN A 31 27.89 -7.79 12.16
C ASN A 31 28.30 -8.50 10.86
N PRO A 32 27.55 -9.49 10.37
CA PRO A 32 27.87 -10.14 9.12
C PRO A 32 27.70 -9.15 7.96
N LEU A 33 28.69 -9.05 7.08
CA LEU A 33 28.58 -8.23 5.86
C LEU A 33 27.91 -9.04 4.76
N SER A 34 27.15 -8.39 3.87
CA SER A 34 26.34 -9.04 2.83
C SER A 34 27.13 -9.91 1.84
N ASN A 35 28.46 -9.81 1.84
CA ASN A 35 29.37 -10.40 0.86
C ASN A 35 30.46 -11.31 1.46
N ASP A 36 30.36 -11.70 2.74
CA ASP A 36 31.38 -12.52 3.38
C ASP A 36 31.44 -13.94 2.77
N LYS A 37 32.54 -14.25 2.07
CA LYS A 37 32.88 -15.59 1.61
C LYS A 37 33.73 -16.27 2.68
N LEU A 38 33.09 -16.96 3.61
CA LEU A 38 33.80 -17.67 4.68
C LEU A 38 34.44 -18.96 4.15
N SER A 39 35.74 -19.12 4.36
CA SER A 39 36.49 -20.36 4.23
C SER A 39 36.06 -21.39 5.29
N LEU A 40 36.41 -22.66 5.08
CA LEU A 40 36.13 -23.73 6.06
C LEU A 40 36.72 -23.43 7.45
N CYS A 41 37.91 -22.81 7.50
CA CYS A 41 38.54 -22.41 8.76
C CYS A 41 37.76 -21.30 9.47
N GLU A 42 37.21 -20.34 8.73
CA GLU A 42 36.35 -19.28 9.28
C GLU A 42 35.01 -19.82 9.78
N ILE A 43 34.49 -20.90 9.16
CA ILE A 43 33.29 -21.61 9.62
C ILE A 43 33.54 -22.28 10.98
N ASP A 44 34.68 -22.96 11.16
CA ASP A 44 35.02 -23.62 12.43
C ASP A 44 35.24 -22.61 13.57
N GLU A 45 35.87 -21.47 13.26
CA GLU A 45 36.01 -20.36 14.21
C GLU A 45 34.66 -19.75 14.58
N LEU A 46 33.76 -19.61 13.60
CA LEU A 46 32.42 -19.09 13.80
C LEU A 46 31.57 -20.05 14.65
N ASP A 47 31.59 -21.35 14.36
CA ASP A 47 30.90 -22.39 15.15
C ASP A 47 31.42 -22.41 16.60
N SER A 48 32.72 -22.19 16.80
CA SER A 48 33.34 -22.05 18.12
C SER A 48 32.88 -20.80 18.88
N LYS A 49 32.62 -19.68 18.16
CA LYS A 49 32.03 -18.48 18.76
C LYS A 49 30.55 -18.70 19.13
N TYR A 50 29.75 -19.29 18.23
CA TYR A 50 28.35 -19.64 18.51
C TYR A 50 28.21 -20.57 19.71
N ARG A 51 29.09 -21.59 19.80
CA ARG A 51 29.09 -22.52 20.93
C ARG A 51 29.34 -21.80 22.25
N ARG A 52 30.28 -20.85 22.28
CA ARG A 52 30.57 -20.05 23.48
C ARG A 52 29.39 -19.14 23.86
N VAL A 53 28.76 -18.49 22.89
CA VAL A 53 27.60 -17.61 23.16
C VAL A 53 26.41 -18.40 23.68
N LEU A 54 26.04 -19.51 23.03
CA LEU A 54 24.92 -20.35 23.47
C LEU A 54 25.19 -20.98 24.85
N GLN A 55 26.42 -21.39 25.13
CA GLN A 55 26.77 -21.91 26.45
C GLN A 55 26.66 -20.82 27.53
N SER A 56 27.20 -19.63 27.25
CA SER A 56 27.08 -18.46 28.14
C SER A 56 25.61 -18.09 28.41
N PHE A 57 24.75 -18.15 27.38
CA PHE A 57 23.31 -17.96 27.52
C PHE A 57 22.70 -18.97 28.48
N LEU A 58 22.98 -20.26 28.30
CA LEU A 58 22.45 -21.32 29.15
C LEU A 58 22.93 -21.22 30.60
N ASP A 59 24.20 -20.86 30.81
CA ASP A 59 24.80 -20.70 32.14
C ASP A 59 24.21 -19.50 32.89
N ARG A 60 24.01 -18.37 32.20
CA ARG A 60 23.31 -17.18 32.73
C ARG A 60 21.84 -17.49 33.01
N ALA A 61 21.19 -18.24 32.14
CA ALA A 61 19.80 -18.68 32.30
C ALA A 61 19.62 -19.75 33.39
N ALA A 62 20.69 -20.38 33.87
CA ALA A 62 20.68 -21.33 34.98
C ALA A 62 20.98 -20.65 36.34
N SER A 63 21.75 -19.56 36.33
CA SER A 63 22.14 -18.81 37.53
C SER A 63 21.15 -17.71 37.93
N SER A 64 20.35 -17.20 36.99
CA SER A 64 19.21 -16.34 37.27
C SER A 64 17.98 -17.19 37.63
N SER A 65 17.18 -16.79 38.64
CA SER A 65 15.82 -17.33 38.83
C SER A 65 14.99 -16.83 37.65
N PRO A 66 14.76 -17.65 36.60
CA PRO A 66 14.20 -17.10 35.39
C PRO A 66 12.73 -16.75 35.62
N PRO A 67 12.20 -15.73 34.94
CA PRO A 67 10.75 -15.64 34.82
C PRO A 67 10.23 -16.95 34.22
N ASP A 68 9.16 -17.50 34.80
CA ASP A 68 8.52 -18.76 34.42
C ASP A 68 7.75 -18.60 33.09
N HIS A 69 8.41 -18.01 32.09
CA HIS A 69 7.83 -17.63 30.83
C HIS A 69 8.05 -18.73 29.79
N PRO A 70 7.00 -19.31 29.19
CA PRO A 70 7.09 -20.44 28.25
C PRO A 70 8.08 -20.23 27.11
N TYR A 71 8.12 -19.02 26.52
CA TYR A 71 9.05 -18.66 25.45
C TYR A 71 10.53 -18.77 25.84
N PHE A 72 10.88 -18.38 27.08
CA PHE A 72 12.26 -18.45 27.54
C PHE A 72 12.70 -19.91 27.71
N GLN A 73 11.78 -20.78 28.16
CA GLN A 73 12.03 -22.22 28.23
C GLN A 73 12.17 -22.86 26.85
N GLU A 74 11.40 -22.38 25.86
CA GLU A 74 11.50 -22.82 24.47
C GLU A 74 12.87 -22.46 23.85
N ILE A 75 13.33 -21.22 24.04
CA ILE A 75 14.67 -20.78 23.61
C ILE A 75 15.77 -21.58 24.33
N LYS A 76 15.67 -21.79 25.65
CA LYS A 76 16.64 -22.62 26.39
C LYS A 76 16.70 -24.04 25.86
N THR A 77 15.55 -24.61 25.52
CA THR A 77 15.45 -25.97 24.97
C THR A 77 16.11 -26.04 23.60
N ALA A 78 15.81 -25.09 22.72
CA ALA A 78 16.43 -25.04 21.39
C ALA A 78 17.95 -24.77 21.47
N ALA A 79 18.41 -23.87 22.32
CA ALA A 79 19.84 -23.62 22.52
C ALA A 79 20.61 -24.87 22.97
N ARG A 80 20.06 -25.68 23.88
CA ARG A 80 20.64 -26.98 24.27
C ARG A 80 20.71 -27.94 23.08
N GLN A 81 19.60 -28.07 22.35
CA GLN A 81 19.54 -28.95 21.18
C GLN A 81 20.56 -28.54 20.11
N VAL A 82 20.77 -27.24 19.91
CA VAL A 82 21.79 -26.72 18.97
C VAL A 82 23.20 -27.10 19.42
N LEU A 83 23.50 -27.00 20.72
CA LEU A 83 24.81 -27.37 21.27
C LEU A 83 25.10 -28.88 21.21
N GLU A 84 24.05 -29.70 21.30
CA GLU A 84 24.08 -31.16 21.25
C GLU A 84 24.09 -31.73 19.82
N CYS A 85 23.90 -30.90 18.79
CA CYS A 85 23.90 -31.36 17.40
C CYS A 85 25.32 -31.78 16.93
N ASN A 86 25.36 -32.91 16.20
CA ASN A 86 26.59 -33.48 15.62
C ASN A 86 26.97 -32.88 14.24
N TYR A 87 26.27 -31.82 13.81
CA TYR A 87 26.53 -31.11 12.56
C TYR A 87 26.77 -29.62 12.86
N SER A 88 27.12 -28.82 11.84
CA SER A 88 27.52 -27.41 12.02
C SER A 88 26.53 -26.67 12.91
N LEU A 89 27.08 -26.05 13.97
CA LEU A 89 26.29 -25.45 15.05
C LEU A 89 25.44 -24.30 14.52
N HIS A 90 26.00 -23.57 13.56
CA HIS A 90 25.34 -22.55 12.77
C HIS A 90 24.09 -23.07 12.03
N HIS A 91 24.15 -24.25 11.41
CA HIS A 91 22.99 -24.83 10.72
C HIS A 91 21.90 -25.27 11.72
N ALA A 92 22.29 -25.90 12.83
CA ALA A 92 21.34 -26.26 13.89
C ALA A 92 20.65 -25.03 14.50
N PHE A 93 21.41 -23.94 14.68
CA PHE A 93 20.90 -22.65 15.16
C PHE A 93 19.84 -22.08 14.22
N VAL A 94 20.13 -22.04 12.91
CA VAL A 94 19.21 -21.57 11.85
C VAL A 94 17.93 -22.41 11.77
N GLU A 95 17.99 -23.72 11.97
CA GLU A 95 16.78 -24.55 11.90
C GLU A 95 15.88 -24.39 13.13
N ARG A 96 16.47 -24.33 14.33
CA ARG A 96 15.70 -24.49 15.58
C ARG A 96 15.36 -23.17 16.25
N LEU A 97 16.33 -22.27 16.39
CA LEU A 97 16.11 -20.99 17.07
C LEU A 97 15.39 -19.98 16.18
N ALA A 98 15.64 -20.02 14.86
CA ALA A 98 14.92 -19.19 13.90
C ALA A 98 13.43 -19.51 13.84
N HIS A 99 13.08 -20.80 13.85
CA HIS A 99 11.69 -21.24 13.76
C HIS A 99 10.88 -20.74 14.96
N ILE A 100 11.45 -20.81 16.16
CA ILE A 100 10.84 -20.25 17.38
C ILE A 100 10.65 -18.74 17.21
N ALA A 101 11.66 -18.00 16.74
CA ALA A 101 11.52 -16.57 16.50
C ALA A 101 10.43 -16.23 15.46
N VAL A 102 10.30 -17.03 14.40
CA VAL A 102 9.30 -16.86 13.33
C VAL A 102 7.89 -17.24 13.79
N CYS A 103 7.72 -18.31 14.57
CA CYS A 103 6.40 -18.74 15.04
C CYS A 103 5.78 -17.76 16.05
N HIS A 104 6.60 -17.10 16.87
CA HIS A 104 6.13 -16.09 17.83
C HIS A 104 5.87 -14.70 17.21
N LYS A 105 6.17 -14.51 15.90
CA LYS A 105 5.80 -13.31 15.10
C LYS A 105 4.28 -13.08 15.01
N ARG A 106 3.46 -14.11 15.25
CA ARG A 106 2.01 -14.07 15.06
C ARG A 106 1.21 -13.59 16.29
N ASP A 107 1.88 -13.16 17.36
CA ASP A 107 1.23 -12.57 18.54
C ASP A 107 1.31 -11.03 18.47
N PRO A 108 0.21 -10.33 18.08
CA PRO A 108 0.20 -8.88 17.84
C PRO A 108 0.37 -8.02 19.12
N LEU A 109 0.50 -8.63 20.31
CA LEU A 109 0.60 -7.93 21.58
C LEU A 109 2.04 -7.73 22.09
N ARG A 110 3.09 -7.95 21.27
CA ARG A 110 4.48 -7.96 21.75
C ARG A 110 5.43 -7.06 20.93
N PRO A 111 6.16 -6.10 21.56
CA PRO A 111 6.96 -5.08 20.86
C PRO A 111 8.42 -5.52 20.59
N TYR A 112 8.65 -6.75 20.11
CA TYR A 112 10.01 -7.31 19.94
C TYR A 112 10.55 -7.23 18.49
N GLU A 113 10.02 -6.32 17.67
CA GLU A 113 10.23 -6.31 16.21
C GLU A 113 11.69 -5.99 15.80
N HIS A 114 12.43 -5.18 16.57
CA HIS A 114 13.83 -4.85 16.25
C HIS A 114 14.78 -6.05 16.42
N TYR A 115 14.47 -6.97 17.34
CA TYR A 115 15.23 -8.20 17.60
C TYR A 115 14.91 -9.30 16.59
N PHE A 116 13.66 -9.33 16.13
CA PHE A 116 13.20 -10.20 15.06
C PHE A 116 13.95 -9.92 13.75
N PHE A 117 14.16 -8.64 13.42
CA PHE A 117 14.93 -8.22 12.25
C PHE A 117 16.38 -8.72 12.30
N TRP A 118 17.04 -8.59 13.45
CA TRP A 118 18.40 -9.10 13.64
C TRP A 118 18.48 -10.62 13.53
N ILE A 119 17.62 -11.35 14.24
CA ILE A 119 17.60 -12.83 14.18
C ILE A 119 17.27 -13.32 12.77
N CYS A 120 16.32 -12.70 12.06
CA CYS A 120 15.97 -13.07 10.69
C CYS A 120 17.09 -12.79 9.69
N ASN A 121 17.76 -11.65 9.79
CA ASN A 121 18.89 -11.30 8.92
C ASN A 121 20.04 -12.32 9.09
N TRP A 122 20.28 -12.76 10.32
CA TRP A 122 21.28 -13.77 10.64
C TRP A 122 20.93 -15.16 10.12
N VAL A 123 19.68 -15.58 10.31
CA VAL A 123 19.15 -16.87 9.82
C VAL A 123 19.22 -16.95 8.29
N TYR A 124 18.95 -15.83 7.62
CA TYR A 124 19.02 -15.73 6.18
C TYR A 124 20.44 -15.87 5.64
N GLN A 125 21.42 -15.22 6.27
CA GLN A 125 22.83 -15.37 5.89
C GLN A 125 23.35 -16.78 6.15
N GLY A 126 22.86 -17.44 7.21
CA GLY A 126 23.29 -18.79 7.50
C GLY A 126 22.90 -19.83 6.43
N ARG A 127 21.74 -19.65 5.81
CA ARG A 127 21.29 -20.46 4.67
C ARG A 127 22.09 -20.21 3.38
N LYS A 128 22.71 -19.03 3.22
CA LYS A 128 23.61 -18.74 2.08
C LYS A 128 24.92 -19.52 2.18
N VAL A 129 25.53 -19.54 3.37
CA VAL A 129 26.78 -20.30 3.63
C VAL A 129 26.56 -21.80 3.43
N GLU A 130 25.41 -22.33 3.82
CA GLU A 130 25.06 -23.74 3.61
C GLU A 130 24.97 -24.12 2.13
N LYS A 131 24.30 -23.29 1.31
CA LYS A 131 24.23 -23.50 -0.14
C LYS A 131 25.61 -23.50 -0.80
N LEU A 132 26.51 -22.62 -0.34
CA LEU A 132 27.90 -22.56 -0.78
C LEU A 132 28.71 -23.79 -0.35
N ALA A 133 28.60 -24.22 0.92
CA ALA A 133 29.29 -25.40 1.43
C ALA A 133 28.81 -26.70 0.75
N LEU A 134 27.52 -26.82 0.47
CA LEU A 134 26.95 -27.93 -0.30
C LEU A 134 27.41 -27.92 -1.76
N SER A 135 27.59 -26.74 -2.36
CA SER A 135 28.13 -26.60 -3.71
C SER A 135 29.61 -27.02 -3.80
N HIS A 136 30.42 -26.66 -2.80
CA HIS A 136 31.82 -27.09 -2.71
C HIS A 136 31.96 -28.61 -2.48
N ARG A 137 31.16 -29.20 -1.58
CA ARG A 137 31.16 -30.66 -1.38
C ARG A 137 30.74 -31.44 -2.63
N ARG A 138 29.81 -30.90 -3.42
CA ARG A 138 29.44 -31.50 -4.72
C ARG A 138 30.54 -31.37 -5.76
N ALA A 139 31.28 -30.25 -5.78
CA ALA A 139 32.42 -30.05 -6.66
C ALA A 139 33.55 -31.04 -6.33
N ASP A 140 33.89 -31.23 -5.06
CA ASP A 140 34.93 -32.17 -4.61
C ASP A 140 34.55 -33.64 -4.89
N GLN A 141 33.27 -34.00 -4.77
CA GLN A 141 32.77 -35.35 -5.12
C GLN A 141 32.71 -35.60 -6.64
N SER A 142 32.68 -34.54 -7.46
CA SER A 142 32.66 -34.65 -8.92
C SER A 142 34.05 -34.72 -9.56
N GLY A 143 35.11 -34.38 -8.82
CA GLY A 143 36.50 -34.39 -9.30
C GLY A 143 37.13 -35.78 -9.41
N ASP A 144 36.50 -36.84 -8.89
CA ASP A 144 37.09 -38.17 -8.76
C ASP A 144 36.60 -39.20 -9.81
N LYS A 145 36.02 -38.72 -10.93
CA LYS A 145 35.46 -39.60 -12.00
C LYS A 145 36.00 -39.36 -13.41
N THR A 146 37.18 -38.77 -13.57
CA THR A 146 37.87 -38.75 -14.87
C THR A 146 39.24 -39.43 -14.77
N GLY A 147 39.22 -40.75 -14.86
CA GLY A 147 40.45 -41.53 -14.86
C GLY A 147 40.23 -43.02 -15.11
N GLN A 148 39.60 -43.41 -16.23
CA GLN A 148 39.89 -44.67 -16.94
C GLN A 148 38.99 -44.89 -18.16
N GLY A 149 39.62 -45.08 -19.33
CA GLY A 149 39.33 -46.24 -20.19
C GLY A 149 38.27 -46.13 -21.29
N ASP A 150 38.78 -45.91 -22.50
CA ASP A 150 38.49 -46.71 -23.71
C ASP A 150 37.23 -46.50 -24.58
N ASN A 151 37.50 -45.95 -25.77
CA ASN A 151 37.33 -46.60 -27.08
C ASN A 151 36.10 -47.50 -27.29
N ASN A 152 35.09 -46.98 -28.01
CA ASN A 152 34.62 -47.64 -29.23
C ASN A 152 33.72 -46.77 -30.14
N LYS A 153 34.03 -46.85 -31.44
CA LYS A 153 33.21 -46.45 -32.59
C LYS A 153 31.84 -47.15 -32.58
N ARG A 154 30.79 -46.47 -33.06
CA ARG A 154 30.13 -46.78 -34.36
C ARG A 154 28.89 -45.93 -34.61
N ASP A 155 28.74 -45.64 -35.89
CA ASP A 155 27.60 -45.05 -36.60
C ASP A 155 26.28 -45.82 -36.38
N ASN A 156 25.15 -45.12 -36.42
CA ASN A 156 24.12 -45.40 -37.43
C ASN A 156 22.93 -44.43 -37.36
N ASP A 157 22.56 -44.00 -38.56
CA ASP A 157 21.33 -43.36 -38.96
C ASP A 157 20.08 -44.25 -38.79
N THR A 158 18.93 -43.59 -38.87
CA THR A 158 17.67 -43.96 -39.56
C THR A 158 16.39 -44.14 -38.73
N ASN A 159 15.38 -43.41 -39.24
CA ASN A 159 14.01 -43.83 -39.54
C ASN A 159 12.87 -43.69 -38.50
N ALA A 160 12.01 -42.71 -38.81
CA ALA A 160 10.64 -42.86 -39.30
C ALA A 160 9.65 -43.81 -38.58
N GLY A 161 8.58 -43.20 -38.05
CA GLY A 161 7.25 -43.32 -38.66
C GLY A 161 6.21 -44.24 -37.99
N ARG A 162 4.96 -43.76 -38.10
CA ARG A 162 3.64 -44.44 -38.00
C ARG A 162 2.92 -44.43 -36.64
N ILE A 163 1.80 -43.70 -36.55
CA ILE A 163 0.39 -44.07 -36.83
C ILE A 163 -0.20 -44.96 -35.72
N ALA A 164 -1.27 -44.48 -35.07
CA ALA A 164 -2.44 -45.29 -34.75
C ALA A 164 -3.67 -44.42 -34.42
N ASP A 165 -4.73 -44.66 -35.19
CA ASP A 165 -6.13 -44.29 -34.97
C ASP A 165 -6.75 -44.99 -33.74
N GLY A 166 -7.88 -44.44 -33.26
CA GLY A 166 -8.87 -45.17 -32.43
C GLY A 166 -9.89 -44.20 -31.83
N LYS A 167 -11.01 -43.90 -32.52
CA LYS A 167 -12.34 -44.54 -32.45
C LYS A 167 -13.09 -44.39 -31.10
N ASP A 168 -14.17 -43.61 -31.20
CA ASP A 168 -15.58 -43.89 -30.89
C ASP A 168 -16.08 -44.30 -29.48
N LEU A 169 -17.34 -43.86 -29.26
CA LEU A 169 -18.38 -44.31 -28.33
C LEU A 169 -18.51 -43.55 -26.99
N ARG A 170 -19.53 -42.68 -26.89
CA ARG A 170 -20.83 -43.05 -26.28
C ARG A 170 -21.85 -41.91 -26.23
N ASP A 171 -23.00 -42.18 -26.83
CA ASP A 171 -24.31 -41.63 -26.47
C ASP A 171 -24.72 -42.03 -25.04
N LYS A 172 -25.51 -41.17 -24.37
CA LYS A 172 -26.77 -41.51 -23.68
C LYS A 172 -27.42 -40.28 -23.00
N ASN A 173 -28.52 -39.84 -23.60
CA ASN A 173 -29.89 -39.66 -23.06
C ASN A 173 -30.17 -39.14 -21.64
N ALA A 174 -31.19 -38.26 -21.63
CA ALA A 174 -32.43 -38.28 -20.83
C ALA A 174 -32.62 -37.23 -19.72
N ASP A 175 -33.55 -36.31 -20.00
CA ASP A 175 -34.79 -35.99 -19.26
C ASP A 175 -34.78 -35.83 -17.73
N GLY A 176 -35.35 -34.71 -17.27
CA GLY A 176 -35.73 -34.52 -15.87
C GLY A 176 -36.43 -33.19 -15.59
N ASN A 177 -37.76 -33.25 -15.54
CA ASN A 177 -38.75 -32.19 -15.35
C ASN A 177 -38.94 -31.78 -13.86
N ASN A 178 -39.76 -30.74 -13.62
CA ASN A 178 -40.31 -30.17 -12.36
C ASN A 178 -39.61 -28.88 -11.88
N GLY A 179 -40.25 -27.72 -11.71
CA GLY A 179 -41.66 -27.39 -11.50
C GLY A 179 -41.90 -27.03 -10.03
N LYS A 180 -42.04 -25.73 -9.70
CA LYS A 180 -42.84 -25.23 -8.56
C LYS A 180 -43.00 -23.70 -8.61
N SER A 181 -44.22 -23.30 -8.94
CA SER A 181 -44.83 -22.00 -8.70
C SER A 181 -45.17 -21.82 -7.22
N GLY A 182 -45.17 -20.58 -6.75
CA GLY A 182 -45.63 -20.19 -5.42
C GLY A 182 -46.24 -18.79 -5.48
N ASP A 183 -47.55 -18.75 -5.69
CA ASP A 183 -48.40 -17.57 -5.57
C ASP A 183 -48.64 -17.24 -4.08
N HIS A 184 -48.64 -15.95 -3.74
CA HIS A 184 -49.27 -15.45 -2.52
C HIS A 184 -50.03 -14.15 -2.84
N ASP A 185 -51.36 -14.29 -2.86
CA ASP A 185 -52.34 -13.20 -2.91
C ASP A 185 -52.72 -12.70 -1.51
N GLY A 186 -52.90 -11.37 -1.43
CA GLY A 186 -53.98 -10.70 -0.69
C GLY A 186 -53.61 -9.96 0.62
N PRO A 187 -54.44 -9.01 1.09
CA PRO A 187 -55.29 -8.07 0.34
C PRO A 187 -55.27 -6.61 0.88
N ASP A 188 -55.85 -5.73 0.06
CA ASP A 188 -56.45 -4.41 0.27
C ASP A 188 -56.55 -3.80 1.68
N SER A 189 -56.19 -2.51 1.78
CA SER A 189 -57.08 -1.51 2.39
C SER A 189 -56.88 -0.11 1.79
N LYS A 190 -58.02 0.51 1.47
CA LYS A 190 -58.22 1.87 0.96
C LYS A 190 -58.22 2.84 2.13
N ASP A 191 -57.78 4.08 1.91
CA ASP A 191 -58.65 5.26 1.97
C ASP A 191 -57.87 6.58 1.76
N ASN A 192 -58.26 7.27 0.69
CA ASN A 192 -58.55 8.71 0.57
C ASN A 192 -57.76 9.72 1.42
N ASN A 193 -57.05 10.64 0.75
CA ASN A 193 -57.48 12.04 0.85
C ASN A 193 -57.00 12.89 -0.33
N ASP A 194 -57.96 13.54 -0.96
CA ASP A 194 -57.84 14.58 -1.97
C ASP A 194 -57.19 15.84 -1.38
N ASN A 195 -56.27 16.45 -2.13
CA ASN A 195 -56.24 17.90 -2.29
C ASN A 195 -55.46 18.25 -3.56
N SER A 196 -56.23 18.56 -4.60
CA SER A 196 -55.78 19.14 -5.86
C SER A 196 -55.30 20.57 -5.65
N LEU A 197 -54.14 20.91 -6.21
CA LEU A 197 -53.86 22.24 -6.74
C LEU A 197 -52.92 22.06 -7.93
N ASP A 198 -53.49 22.25 -9.12
CA ASP A 198 -52.80 22.38 -10.40
C ASP A 198 -51.75 23.49 -10.33
N THR A 199 -50.53 23.22 -10.78
CA THR A 199 -49.98 23.94 -11.95
C THR A 199 -48.81 23.20 -12.56
N ASP A 200 -48.96 22.99 -13.87
CA ASP A 200 -48.07 22.34 -14.84
C ASP A 200 -46.64 22.88 -14.87
N GLN A 201 -45.67 21.96 -14.91
CA GLN A 201 -44.67 21.83 -15.97
C GLN A 201 -43.84 20.55 -15.71
N THR A 202 -44.37 19.42 -16.16
CA THR A 202 -43.63 18.15 -16.18
C THR A 202 -42.62 18.19 -17.33
N THR A 203 -41.39 18.58 -17.02
CA THR A 203 -40.23 18.39 -17.89
C THR A 203 -40.02 16.89 -18.06
N GLN A 204 -40.49 16.33 -19.17
CA GLN A 204 -40.19 14.95 -19.55
C GLN A 204 -38.68 14.80 -19.67
N ALA A 205 -38.10 13.92 -18.85
CA ALA A 205 -36.70 13.54 -18.95
C ALA A 205 -36.43 13.01 -20.39
N PRO A 206 -35.31 13.40 -21.01
CA PRO A 206 -35.00 12.98 -22.36
C PRO A 206 -34.89 11.45 -22.43
N ASN A 207 -35.63 10.89 -23.39
CA ASN A 207 -35.63 9.49 -23.75
C ASN A 207 -34.19 9.07 -24.11
N VAL A 208 -33.54 8.31 -23.22
CA VAL A 208 -32.16 7.85 -23.39
C VAL A 208 -32.13 6.89 -24.58
N SER A 209 -31.69 7.38 -25.73
CA SER A 209 -31.42 6.63 -26.94
C SER A 209 -30.53 5.42 -26.64
N ASN A 210 -30.84 4.28 -27.27
CA ASN A 210 -30.05 3.04 -27.21
C ASN A 210 -28.54 3.34 -27.29
N PRO A 211 -27.71 2.65 -26.49
CA PRO A 211 -26.26 2.85 -26.54
C PRO A 211 -25.77 2.63 -27.97
N PRO A 212 -24.83 3.46 -28.47
CA PRO A 212 -24.28 3.30 -29.81
C PRO A 212 -23.77 1.87 -29.99
N GLU A 213 -24.09 1.26 -31.13
CA GLU A 213 -23.56 -0.05 -31.51
C GLU A 213 -22.04 -0.06 -31.27
N SER A 214 -21.56 -1.05 -30.51
CA SER A 214 -20.15 -1.14 -30.13
C SER A 214 -19.29 -1.10 -31.40
N PRO A 215 -18.21 -0.29 -31.44
CA PRO A 215 -17.35 -0.21 -32.62
C PRO A 215 -16.93 -1.60 -33.06
N THR A 216 -17.12 -1.90 -34.35
CA THR A 216 -16.69 -3.17 -34.95
C THR A 216 -15.19 -3.32 -34.73
N GLU A 217 -14.80 -4.35 -33.98
CA GLU A 217 -13.41 -4.57 -33.66
C GLU A 217 -12.74 -5.41 -34.75
N TYR A 218 -11.53 -5.01 -35.14
CA TYR A 218 -10.76 -5.67 -36.18
C TYR A 218 -9.73 -6.63 -35.56
N CYS A 219 -9.56 -7.80 -36.16
CA CYS A 219 -8.55 -8.77 -35.74
C CYS A 219 -7.16 -8.16 -35.86
N ALA A 220 -6.39 -8.18 -34.78
CA ALA A 220 -5.05 -7.58 -34.75
C ALA A 220 -4.06 -8.28 -35.70
N ASN A 221 -4.27 -9.56 -36.02
CA ASN A 221 -3.41 -10.32 -36.93
C ASN A 221 -3.78 -10.09 -38.41
N CYS A 222 -5.03 -10.38 -38.79
CA CYS A 222 -5.44 -10.42 -40.20
C CYS A 222 -6.27 -9.21 -40.66
N GLY A 223 -6.66 -8.32 -39.74
CA GLY A 223 -7.46 -7.13 -40.04
C GLY A 223 -8.93 -7.40 -40.39
N ALA A 224 -9.40 -8.64 -40.28
CA ALA A 224 -10.82 -8.94 -40.53
C ALA A 224 -11.72 -8.26 -39.48
N PRO A 225 -12.88 -7.72 -39.87
CA PRO A 225 -13.85 -7.15 -38.94
C PRO A 225 -14.50 -8.23 -38.07
N ASP A 226 -15.30 -7.79 -37.10
CA ASP A 226 -16.12 -8.64 -36.23
C ASP A 226 -15.31 -9.68 -35.42
N ALA A 227 -14.07 -9.34 -35.11
CA ALA A 227 -13.20 -10.16 -34.29
C ALA A 227 -13.70 -10.18 -32.83
N SER A 228 -13.95 -11.37 -32.28
CA SER A 228 -14.54 -11.52 -30.93
C SER A 228 -13.61 -12.20 -29.92
N LEU A 229 -12.55 -12.89 -30.35
CA LEU A 229 -11.65 -13.58 -29.44
C LEU A 229 -10.71 -12.59 -28.77
N VAL A 230 -10.83 -12.42 -27.46
CA VAL A 230 -10.05 -11.43 -26.71
C VAL A 230 -8.79 -12.06 -26.11
N CYS A 231 -7.63 -11.40 -26.24
CA CYS A 231 -6.40 -11.83 -25.57
C CYS A 231 -6.55 -11.81 -24.05
N ARG A 232 -6.55 -12.98 -23.41
CA ARG A 232 -6.70 -13.11 -21.95
C ARG A 232 -5.59 -12.41 -21.14
N GLY A 233 -4.41 -12.23 -21.73
CA GLY A 233 -3.25 -11.61 -21.09
C GLY A 233 -3.42 -10.11 -20.88
N CYS A 234 -3.78 -9.37 -21.93
CA CYS A 234 -3.98 -7.93 -21.86
C CYS A 234 -5.43 -7.51 -21.60
N THR A 235 -6.38 -8.46 -21.59
CA THR A 235 -7.77 -8.17 -21.19
C THR A 235 -7.80 -7.76 -19.74
N PHE A 236 -7.97 -6.46 -19.52
CA PHE A 236 -8.20 -5.91 -18.20
C PHE A 236 -9.63 -5.38 -18.12
N LYS A 237 -10.41 -5.99 -17.23
CA LYS A 237 -11.76 -5.56 -16.90
C LYS A 237 -11.70 -4.85 -15.56
N MET A 238 -12.11 -3.59 -15.52
CA MET A 238 -12.52 -2.97 -14.27
C MET A 238 -14.04 -2.84 -14.32
N SER A 239 -14.70 -3.48 -13.35
CA SER A 239 -16.16 -3.60 -13.33
C SER A 239 -16.67 -4.38 -14.55
N SER A 240 -17.64 -3.83 -15.28
CA SER A 240 -18.23 -4.43 -16.48
C SER A 240 -17.52 -4.02 -17.78
N ARG A 241 -16.65 -3.01 -17.76
CA ARG A 241 -16.00 -2.46 -18.95
C ARG A 241 -14.64 -3.12 -19.19
N SER A 242 -14.40 -3.54 -20.43
CA SER A 242 -13.06 -3.93 -20.89
C SER A 242 -12.31 -2.66 -21.27
N ILE A 243 -11.29 -2.30 -20.49
CA ILE A 243 -10.52 -1.07 -20.70
C ILE A 243 -9.50 -1.27 -21.81
N MET A 244 -8.84 -2.42 -21.80
CA MET A 244 -7.83 -2.78 -22.78
C MET A 244 -8.14 -4.17 -23.28
N ARG A 245 -8.11 -4.33 -24.59
CA ARG A 245 -8.15 -5.63 -25.23
C ARG A 245 -7.50 -5.57 -26.60
N THR A 246 -6.83 -6.67 -26.94
CA THR A 246 -6.55 -7.02 -28.33
C THR A 246 -7.51 -8.13 -28.71
N VAL A 247 -8.14 -8.02 -29.89
CA VAL A 247 -9.06 -9.03 -30.39
C VAL A 247 -8.55 -9.73 -31.63
N TYR A 248 -9.02 -10.95 -31.81
CA TYR A 248 -8.68 -11.87 -32.87
C TYR A 248 -9.94 -12.55 -33.41
N CYS A 249 -9.88 -13.07 -34.62
CA CYS A 249 -10.93 -13.92 -35.15
C CYS A 249 -10.99 -15.25 -34.38
N ASP A 250 -9.82 -15.85 -34.15
CA ASP A 250 -9.65 -17.22 -33.68
C ASP A 250 -8.28 -17.40 -32.99
N PRO A 251 -8.05 -18.54 -32.31
CA PRO A 251 -6.80 -18.82 -31.63
C PRO A 251 -5.58 -18.88 -32.56
N ASP A 252 -5.76 -19.21 -33.84
CA ASP A 252 -4.66 -19.28 -34.81
C ASP A 252 -4.14 -17.88 -35.14
N CYS A 253 -5.05 -16.91 -35.33
CA CYS A 253 -4.70 -15.50 -35.47
C CYS A 253 -3.98 -14.97 -34.22
N GLN A 254 -4.44 -15.34 -33.02
CA GLN A 254 -3.77 -14.95 -31.77
C GLN A 254 -2.36 -15.55 -31.67
N ALA A 255 -2.19 -16.83 -32.02
CA ALA A 255 -0.90 -17.50 -31.98
C ALA A 255 0.08 -16.91 -33.00
N ALA A 256 -0.41 -16.57 -34.20
CA ALA A 256 0.38 -15.93 -35.26
C ALA A 256 0.91 -14.54 -34.84
N ASP A 257 0.07 -13.76 -34.16
CA ASP A 257 0.44 -12.41 -33.67
C ASP A 257 1.26 -12.44 -32.36
N LEU A 258 1.37 -13.59 -31.68
CA LEU A 258 1.95 -13.67 -30.34
C LEU A 258 3.40 -13.13 -30.25
N SER A 259 4.21 -13.32 -31.29
CA SER A 259 5.60 -12.83 -31.28
C SER A 259 5.68 -11.30 -31.28
N PHE A 260 4.70 -10.62 -31.89
CA PHE A 260 4.60 -9.17 -31.93
C PHE A 260 3.79 -8.62 -30.75
N HIS A 261 2.63 -9.22 -30.47
CA HIS A 261 1.73 -8.81 -29.40
C HIS A 261 2.28 -9.12 -28.00
N GLY A 262 3.01 -10.22 -27.82
CA GLY A 262 3.48 -10.69 -26.51
C GLY A 262 4.19 -9.61 -25.69
N PRO A 263 5.23 -8.93 -26.24
CA PRO A 263 5.89 -7.82 -25.56
C PRO A 263 4.95 -6.66 -25.21
N MET A 264 4.05 -6.25 -26.11
CA MET A 264 3.08 -5.18 -25.85
C MET A 264 2.07 -5.57 -24.77
N CYS A 265 1.56 -6.81 -24.85
CA CYS A 265 0.66 -7.41 -23.87
C CYS A 265 1.27 -7.37 -22.47
N LEU A 266 2.54 -7.75 -22.35
CA LEU A 266 3.27 -7.66 -21.10
C LEU A 266 3.31 -6.21 -20.61
N ARG A 267 3.79 -5.25 -21.41
CA ARG A 267 3.88 -3.83 -21.00
C ARG A 267 2.55 -3.24 -20.53
N ARG A 268 1.43 -3.55 -21.20
CA ARG A 268 0.08 -3.12 -20.76
C ARG A 268 -0.29 -3.72 -19.40
N LEU A 269 0.01 -4.99 -19.17
CA LEU A 269 -0.21 -5.64 -17.88
C LEU A 269 0.67 -5.02 -16.79
N GLN A 270 1.94 -4.72 -17.11
CA GLN A 270 2.85 -4.05 -16.19
C GLN A 270 2.28 -2.69 -15.77
N LEU A 271 1.81 -1.88 -16.73
CA LEU A 271 1.19 -0.58 -16.46
C LEU A 271 0.02 -0.68 -15.49
N VAL A 272 -0.90 -1.60 -15.70
CA VAL A 272 -2.07 -1.74 -14.82
C VAL A 272 -1.67 -2.12 -13.40
N LYS A 273 -0.76 -3.10 -13.26
CA LYS A 273 -0.29 -3.54 -11.95
C LYS A 273 0.44 -2.42 -11.22
N SER A 274 1.32 -1.71 -11.92
CA SER A 274 2.03 -0.52 -11.46
C SER A 274 1.07 0.55 -10.93
N VAL A 275 0.02 0.85 -11.68
CA VAL A 275 -0.99 1.86 -11.29
C VAL A 275 -1.79 1.43 -10.07
N LEU A 276 -2.21 0.17 -10.00
CA LEU A 276 -2.88 -0.38 -8.81
C LEU A 276 -1.97 -0.28 -7.58
N PHE A 277 -0.69 -0.62 -7.74
CA PHE A 277 0.30 -0.55 -6.67
C PHE A 277 0.50 0.88 -6.16
N MET A 278 0.68 1.85 -7.06
CA MET A 278 0.77 3.27 -6.72
C MET A 278 -0.46 3.76 -5.97
N ARG A 279 -1.67 3.41 -6.43
CA ARG A 279 -2.92 3.77 -5.74
C ARG A 279 -2.96 3.19 -4.33
N THR A 280 -2.49 1.96 -4.13
CA THR A 280 -2.39 1.35 -2.80
C THR A 280 -1.47 2.16 -1.88
N PHE A 281 -0.33 2.65 -2.35
CA PHE A 281 0.53 3.53 -1.54
C PHE A 281 -0.17 4.82 -1.14
N MET A 282 -0.89 5.46 -2.06
CA MET A 282 -1.66 6.67 -1.76
C MET A 282 -2.75 6.40 -0.72
N TYR A 283 -3.45 5.27 -0.85
CA TYR A 283 -4.45 4.84 0.13
C TYR A 283 -3.82 4.59 1.50
N VAL A 284 -2.73 3.84 1.55
CA VAL A 284 -2.02 3.49 2.79
C VAL A 284 -1.47 4.75 3.48
N MET A 285 -0.95 5.71 2.71
CA MET A 285 -0.50 7.02 3.19
C MET A 285 -1.65 7.82 3.83
N ILE A 286 -2.74 8.08 3.10
CA ILE A 286 -3.89 8.82 3.65
C ILE A 286 -4.55 8.05 4.80
N GLY A 287 -4.60 6.72 4.71
CA GLY A 287 -5.11 5.84 5.75
C GLY A 287 -4.46 6.12 7.11
N ARG A 288 -3.18 6.49 7.12
CA ARG A 288 -2.42 6.77 8.35
C ARG A 288 -2.32 8.23 8.71
N ALA A 289 -2.15 9.08 7.71
CA ALA A 289 -1.69 10.43 7.91
C ALA A 289 -2.62 11.45 7.25
N SER A 290 -3.94 11.26 7.29
CA SER A 290 -4.87 12.22 6.71
C SER A 290 -4.88 13.56 7.46
N THR A 291 -4.96 14.66 6.71
CA THR A 291 -5.30 15.99 7.25
C THR A 291 -6.81 16.21 7.39
N PHE A 292 -7.61 15.26 6.91
CA PHE A 292 -9.04 15.43 6.76
C PHE A 292 -9.75 15.37 8.12
N MET A 293 -10.43 16.46 8.46
CA MET A 293 -11.24 16.56 9.67
C MET A 293 -12.72 16.42 9.36
N LEU A 294 -13.22 15.19 9.19
CA LEU A 294 -14.64 14.99 8.91
C LEU A 294 -15.51 15.30 10.15
N LYS A 295 -16.53 16.15 9.98
CA LYS A 295 -17.58 16.39 10.99
C LYS A 295 -18.89 15.71 10.64
N ALA A 296 -19.26 15.71 9.36
CA ALA A 296 -20.45 15.03 8.87
C ALA A 296 -20.28 14.65 7.40
N CYS A 297 -20.87 13.53 7.03
CA CYS A 297 -20.99 13.07 5.65
C CYS A 297 -22.46 12.74 5.39
N TRP A 298 -23.03 13.28 4.30
CA TRP A 298 -24.40 13.01 3.88
C TRP A 298 -24.52 13.07 2.35
N GLU A 299 -25.69 12.74 1.82
CA GLU A 299 -25.96 12.83 0.38
C GLU A 299 -27.02 13.90 0.09
N GLU A 300 -26.80 14.63 -1.01
CA GLU A 300 -27.76 15.56 -1.62
C GLU A 300 -27.89 15.18 -3.11
N GLY A 301 -28.81 14.26 -3.43
CA GLY A 301 -28.89 13.65 -4.76
C GLY A 301 -27.64 12.81 -5.08
N ASP A 302 -27.06 12.98 -6.26
CA ASP A 302 -25.82 12.30 -6.66
C ASP A 302 -24.53 12.96 -6.11
N VAL A 303 -24.69 13.93 -5.20
CA VAL A 303 -23.59 14.66 -4.56
C VAL A 303 -23.34 14.11 -3.16
N THR A 304 -22.12 13.68 -2.90
CA THR A 304 -21.66 13.37 -1.54
C THR A 304 -21.16 14.65 -0.87
N MET A 305 -21.84 15.02 0.20
CA MET A 305 -21.58 16.24 0.95
C MET A 305 -20.66 15.92 2.14
N LEU A 306 -19.58 16.69 2.28
CA LEU A 306 -18.60 16.56 3.35
C LEU A 306 -18.54 17.86 4.14
N LYS A 307 -18.90 17.83 5.42
CA LYS A 307 -18.66 18.97 6.33
C LYS A 307 -17.31 18.78 7.00
N GLU A 308 -16.39 19.69 6.70
CA GLU A 308 -15.08 19.72 7.33
C GLU A 308 -15.12 20.43 8.68
N GLY A 309 -14.31 19.95 9.60
CA GLY A 309 -14.04 20.59 10.88
C GLY A 309 -13.03 21.70 10.74
N ILE A 310 -13.09 22.66 11.66
CA ILE A 310 -12.23 23.82 11.61
C ILE A 310 -10.86 23.51 12.21
N PRO A 311 -9.76 23.59 11.44
CA PRO A 311 -8.43 23.24 11.94
C PRO A 311 -7.98 24.04 13.16
N TYR A 312 -8.40 25.31 13.28
CA TYR A 312 -7.97 26.15 14.41
C TYR A 312 -8.46 25.62 15.76
N ARG A 313 -9.63 24.96 15.82
CA ARG A 313 -10.15 24.40 17.09
C ARG A 313 -9.30 23.23 17.55
N ALA A 314 -8.95 22.35 16.60
CA ALA A 314 -8.01 21.26 16.85
C ALA A 314 -6.63 21.78 17.25
N ALA A 315 -6.16 22.87 16.64
CA ALA A 315 -4.91 23.54 17.01
C ALA A 315 -4.93 24.12 18.43
N MET A 316 -6.05 24.66 18.88
CA MET A 316 -6.20 25.14 20.26
C MET A 316 -6.16 24.02 21.29
N GLN A 317 -6.41 22.77 20.89
CA GLN A 317 -6.36 21.58 21.74
C GLN A 317 -5.04 20.82 21.61
N GLY A 318 -4.11 21.29 20.76
CA GLY A 318 -2.87 20.58 20.48
C GLY A 318 -3.05 19.27 19.74
N GLU A 319 -4.14 19.13 18.98
CA GLU A 319 -4.32 17.96 18.14
C GLU A 319 -3.23 17.87 17.09
N TYR A 320 -2.93 16.62 16.70
CA TYR A 320 -2.06 16.33 15.57
C TYR A 320 -2.67 16.83 14.27
N MET A 321 -1.81 17.35 13.39
CA MET A 321 -2.18 17.68 12.02
C MET A 321 -2.62 16.41 11.30
N MET A 322 -1.80 15.37 11.38
CA MET A 322 -2.03 14.09 10.75
C MET A 322 -2.79 13.14 11.68
N ARG A 323 -3.89 12.61 11.18
CA ARG A 323 -4.73 11.62 11.88
C ARG A 323 -5.03 10.43 10.97
N PRO A 324 -5.23 9.22 11.54
CA PRO A 324 -5.69 8.09 10.73
C PRO A 324 -7.03 8.40 10.08
N PHE A 325 -7.16 8.11 8.79
CA PHE A 325 -8.43 8.19 8.09
C PHE A 325 -9.35 7.07 8.59
N ARG A 326 -10.55 7.43 9.03
CA ARG A 326 -11.48 6.49 9.66
C ARG A 326 -12.57 6.09 8.67
N CYS A 327 -12.40 4.93 8.04
CA CYS A 327 -13.42 4.38 7.14
C CYS A 327 -14.78 4.17 7.84
N SER A 328 -14.77 3.96 9.16
CA SER A 328 -15.97 3.83 9.99
C SER A 328 -16.84 5.09 10.04
N ASP A 329 -16.29 6.25 9.66
CA ASP A 329 -17.02 7.52 9.68
C ASP A 329 -17.95 7.66 8.46
N PHE A 330 -17.95 6.67 7.56
CA PHE A 330 -18.74 6.64 6.34
C PHE A 330 -19.77 5.50 6.36
N PRO A 331 -20.98 5.71 5.82
CA PRO A 331 -22.03 4.70 5.80
C PRO A 331 -21.71 3.52 4.86
N GLN A 332 -20.86 3.74 3.85
CA GLN A 332 -20.52 2.77 2.82
C GLN A 332 -19.01 2.81 2.54
N LYS A 333 -18.42 1.63 2.31
CA LYS A 333 -16.97 1.50 2.02
C LYS A 333 -16.57 2.28 0.76
N ASP A 334 -17.39 2.25 -0.28
CA ASP A 334 -17.13 2.97 -1.54
C ASP A 334 -17.05 4.49 -1.31
N LYS A 335 -17.80 5.03 -0.35
CA LYS A 335 -17.75 6.45 0.03
C LYS A 335 -16.46 6.79 0.75
N ALA A 336 -16.03 5.93 1.68
CA ALA A 336 -14.74 6.09 2.34
C ALA A 336 -13.61 6.14 1.30
N SER A 337 -13.58 5.18 0.36
CA SER A 337 -12.60 5.14 -0.72
C SER A 337 -12.64 6.39 -1.60
N MET A 338 -13.83 6.85 -1.96
CA MET A 338 -14.02 8.07 -2.76
C MET A 338 -13.46 9.31 -2.07
N VAL A 339 -13.72 9.49 -0.78
CA VAL A 339 -13.25 10.64 0.00
C VAL A 339 -11.75 10.56 0.26
N GLN A 340 -11.22 9.36 0.46
CA GLN A 340 -9.80 9.14 0.63
C GLN A 340 -9.02 9.49 -0.65
N GLU A 341 -9.56 9.18 -1.83
CA GLU A 341 -8.99 9.63 -3.10
C GLU A 341 -9.06 11.14 -3.30
N ASP A 342 -10.18 11.76 -2.91
CA ASP A 342 -10.34 13.20 -2.96
C ASP A 342 -9.30 13.93 -2.10
N GLU A 343 -8.90 13.33 -0.98
CA GLU A 343 -7.89 13.90 -0.08
C GLU A 343 -6.49 13.89 -0.72
N PHE A 344 -6.00 12.74 -1.21
CA PHE A 344 -4.67 12.72 -1.84
C PHE A 344 -4.64 13.37 -3.22
N ALA A 345 -5.77 13.48 -3.93
CA ALA A 345 -5.81 14.07 -5.26
C ALA A 345 -5.30 15.52 -5.27
N ARG A 346 -5.50 16.25 -4.17
CA ARG A 346 -5.08 17.65 -4.01
C ARG A 346 -3.55 17.81 -3.99
N GLU A 347 -2.86 16.78 -3.49
CA GLU A 347 -1.42 16.80 -3.26
C GLU A 347 -0.66 15.94 -4.28
N MET A 348 -1.39 15.24 -5.14
CA MET A 348 -0.85 14.23 -6.05
C MET A 348 0.28 14.75 -6.93
N ILE A 349 0.20 15.98 -7.43
CA ILE A 349 1.25 16.57 -8.28
C ILE A 349 2.61 16.66 -7.60
N TYR A 350 2.64 16.75 -6.27
CA TYR A 350 3.86 16.86 -5.48
C TYR A 350 4.39 15.49 -5.03
N LEU A 351 3.50 14.51 -4.90
CA LEU A 351 3.81 13.17 -4.40
C LEU A 351 4.17 12.20 -5.53
N VAL A 352 3.67 12.42 -6.75
CA VAL A 352 3.84 11.49 -7.87
C VAL A 352 5.28 11.35 -8.34
N GLY A 353 6.17 12.32 -8.07
CA GLY A 353 7.56 12.29 -8.52
C GLY A 353 8.29 10.99 -8.10
N HIS A 354 8.20 10.64 -6.82
CA HIS A 354 8.81 9.43 -6.26
C HIS A 354 8.20 8.15 -6.82
N LEU A 355 6.86 8.12 -6.94
CA LEU A 355 6.17 6.97 -7.50
C LEU A 355 6.48 6.76 -8.98
N LYS A 356 6.66 7.85 -9.74
CA LYS A 356 7.07 7.81 -11.14
C LYS A 356 8.48 7.23 -11.25
N GLU A 357 9.44 7.73 -10.47
CA GLU A 357 10.82 7.22 -10.47
C GLU A 357 10.85 5.74 -10.10
N PHE A 358 10.08 5.35 -9.09
CA PHE A 358 10.02 3.98 -8.60
C PHE A 358 9.41 2.99 -9.61
N VAL A 359 8.40 3.40 -10.40
CA VAL A 359 7.61 2.45 -11.19
C VAL A 359 7.61 2.74 -12.70
N PHE A 360 7.55 4.01 -13.09
CA PHE A 360 7.31 4.40 -14.49
C PHE A 360 8.56 4.65 -15.30
N ASP A 361 9.69 4.97 -14.69
CA ASP A 361 10.92 5.30 -15.44
C ASP A 361 11.47 4.12 -16.25
N GLU A 362 11.27 2.89 -15.78
CA GLU A 362 11.62 1.67 -16.52
C GLU A 362 10.50 1.21 -17.49
N LEU A 363 9.26 1.65 -17.25
CA LEU A 363 8.09 1.15 -17.95
C LEU A 363 7.68 2.01 -19.14
N CYS A 364 7.79 3.34 -19.00
CA CYS A 364 7.24 4.32 -19.93
C CYS A 364 8.35 4.98 -20.74
N LEU A 365 8.07 5.21 -22.03
CA LEU A 365 8.91 6.02 -22.90
C LEU A 365 8.77 7.52 -22.60
N ASP A 366 7.56 7.97 -22.25
CA ASP A 366 7.26 9.36 -21.92
C ASP A 366 6.17 9.41 -20.85
N PHE A 367 6.25 10.41 -19.98
CA PHE A 367 5.31 10.63 -18.89
C PHE A 367 4.98 12.12 -18.80
N LYS A 368 3.70 12.45 -18.90
CA LYS A 368 3.21 13.84 -18.77
C LYS A 368 2.16 13.94 -17.68
N ILE A 369 2.13 15.06 -16.99
CA ILE A 369 1.10 15.41 -16.01
C ILE A 369 0.19 16.45 -16.65
N PHE A 370 -1.09 16.13 -16.74
CA PHE A 370 -2.13 17.02 -17.22
C PHE A 370 -2.94 17.53 -16.04
N THR A 371 -3.10 18.84 -15.97
CA THR A 371 -4.04 19.50 -15.07
C THR A 371 -5.31 19.76 -15.87
N VAL A 372 -6.43 19.15 -15.49
CA VAL A 372 -7.67 19.16 -16.28
C VAL A 372 -8.87 19.58 -15.44
N LEU A 373 -9.90 20.09 -16.11
CA LEU A 373 -11.25 20.15 -15.55
C LEU A 373 -12.05 19.00 -16.14
N VAL A 374 -12.82 18.33 -15.29
CA VAL A 374 -13.53 17.09 -15.63
C VAL A 374 -14.99 17.35 -16.06
N LYS A 375 -15.57 16.40 -16.81
CA LYS A 375 -17.00 16.32 -17.15
C LYS A 375 -17.49 14.88 -16.98
N ASN A 376 -18.79 14.66 -17.06
CA ASN A 376 -19.42 13.32 -17.04
C ASN A 376 -19.05 12.50 -15.79
N ALA A 377 -18.99 13.15 -14.63
CA ALA A 377 -18.86 12.44 -13.36
C ALA A 377 -20.17 11.69 -13.05
N ASN A 378 -20.06 10.45 -12.61
CA ASN A 378 -21.20 9.66 -12.14
C ASN A 378 -21.65 10.11 -10.75
N GLN A 379 -20.70 10.63 -9.98
CA GLN A 379 -20.89 11.10 -8.62
C GLN A 379 -19.92 12.24 -8.36
N THR A 380 -20.31 13.21 -7.53
CA THR A 380 -19.44 14.35 -7.19
C THR A 380 -19.31 14.51 -5.69
N ILE A 381 -18.25 15.19 -5.26
CA ILE A 381 -18.02 15.55 -3.87
C ILE A 381 -18.18 17.05 -3.74
N CYS A 382 -18.89 17.46 -2.70
CA CYS A 382 -18.96 18.85 -2.29
C CYS A 382 -18.50 19.00 -0.85
N ARG A 383 -17.41 19.74 -0.66
CA ARG A 383 -16.89 20.11 0.66
C ARG A 383 -17.61 21.37 1.14
N GLN A 384 -18.26 21.28 2.28
CA GLN A 384 -18.88 22.39 3.00
C GLN A 384 -17.94 22.81 4.14
N TYR A 385 -17.43 24.03 4.04
CA TYR A 385 -16.64 24.70 5.06
C TYR A 385 -17.55 25.53 5.96
N ASP A 386 -16.95 26.24 6.92
CA ASP A 386 -17.66 27.21 7.74
C ASP A 386 -18.32 28.30 6.89
N HIS A 387 -19.33 28.96 7.49
CA HIS A 387 -20.18 29.93 6.82
C HIS A 387 -20.93 29.38 5.59
N ASN A 388 -21.12 28.05 5.53
CA ASN A 388 -21.82 27.34 4.45
C ASN A 388 -21.18 27.52 3.07
N ILE A 389 -19.88 27.82 3.01
CA ILE A 389 -19.15 27.87 1.74
C ILE A 389 -19.04 26.45 1.20
N ARG A 390 -19.61 26.22 0.02
CA ARG A 390 -19.60 24.93 -0.68
C ARG A 390 -18.59 24.96 -1.83
N LYS A 391 -17.70 23.97 -1.90
CA LYS A 391 -16.77 23.77 -3.03
C LYS A 391 -16.98 22.38 -3.61
N SER A 392 -17.40 22.32 -4.86
CA SER A 392 -17.48 21.06 -5.61
C SER A 392 -16.10 20.68 -6.17
N ASN A 393 -15.77 19.40 -6.12
CA ASN A 393 -14.57 18.86 -6.75
C ASN A 393 -14.59 18.98 -8.29
N MET A 394 -15.77 19.07 -8.91
CA MET A 394 -15.91 19.28 -10.36
C MET A 394 -15.33 20.60 -10.85
N MET A 395 -15.28 21.60 -9.96
CA MET A 395 -14.74 22.93 -10.27
C MET A 395 -13.25 23.05 -9.93
N GLN A 396 -12.65 22.00 -9.39
CA GLN A 396 -11.24 21.97 -9.01
C GLN A 396 -10.40 21.38 -10.14
N PRO A 397 -9.17 21.86 -10.33
CA PRO A 397 -8.21 21.18 -11.18
C PRO A 397 -7.96 19.74 -10.71
N HIS A 398 -7.93 18.81 -11.67
CA HIS A 398 -7.66 17.40 -11.46
C HIS A 398 -6.36 17.01 -12.17
N TYR A 399 -5.56 16.15 -11.53
CA TYR A 399 -4.30 15.69 -12.10
C TYR A 399 -4.47 14.31 -12.71
N VAL A 400 -4.12 14.20 -13.99
CA VAL A 400 -4.15 12.94 -14.76
C VAL A 400 -2.80 12.77 -15.42
N PHE A 401 -2.27 11.55 -15.43
CA PHE A 401 -0.99 11.28 -16.07
C PHE A 401 -1.19 10.65 -17.44
N GLN A 402 -0.44 11.10 -18.44
CA GLN A 402 -0.33 10.42 -19.71
C GLN A 402 0.94 9.57 -19.70
N ALA A 403 0.79 8.27 -19.60
CA ALA A 403 1.87 7.31 -19.76
C ALA A 403 1.95 6.88 -21.23
N THR A 404 3.12 7.03 -21.85
CA THR A 404 3.40 6.52 -23.20
C THR A 404 4.28 5.28 -23.08
N LEU A 405 3.78 4.12 -23.50
CA LEU A 405 4.56 2.88 -23.48
C LEU A 405 5.59 2.86 -24.62
N PRO A 406 6.62 1.98 -24.58
CA PRO A 406 7.63 1.87 -25.65
C PRO A 406 7.06 1.60 -27.05
N GLY A 407 5.88 0.98 -27.14
CA GLY A 407 5.15 0.79 -28.40
C GLY A 407 4.43 2.04 -28.93
N GLY A 408 4.54 3.19 -28.25
CA GLY A 408 3.88 4.45 -28.60
C GLY A 408 2.44 4.58 -28.13
N GLU A 409 1.87 3.52 -27.53
CA GLU A 409 0.53 3.55 -26.94
C GLU A 409 0.46 4.54 -25.78
N LYS A 410 -0.61 5.32 -25.73
CA LYS A 410 -0.82 6.36 -24.72
C LYS A 410 -2.00 5.99 -23.84
N PHE A 411 -1.78 6.02 -22.54
CA PHE A 411 -2.79 5.75 -21.53
C PHE A 411 -2.92 6.94 -20.59
N ALA A 412 -4.16 7.29 -20.26
CA ALA A 412 -4.47 8.09 -19.09
C ALA A 412 -4.37 7.19 -17.85
N VAL A 413 -3.59 7.64 -16.87
CA VAL A 413 -3.49 7.08 -15.52
C VAL A 413 -4.10 8.10 -14.57
N ASP A 414 -5.23 7.73 -13.98
CA ASP A 414 -5.94 8.51 -12.98
C ASP A 414 -5.88 7.73 -11.67
N LEU A 415 -5.14 8.25 -10.68
CA LEU A 415 -5.04 7.60 -9.37
C LEU A 415 -6.21 7.93 -8.44
N SER A 416 -7.09 8.86 -8.83
CA SER A 416 -8.23 9.29 -8.01
C SER A 416 -9.57 9.36 -8.79
N PRO A 417 -9.94 8.35 -9.59
CA PRO A 417 -11.14 8.39 -10.41
C PRO A 417 -12.43 8.22 -9.59
N ALA A 418 -12.37 7.59 -8.42
CA ALA A 418 -13.53 7.31 -7.59
C ALA A 418 -14.13 8.60 -7.02
N ARG A 419 -13.35 9.69 -6.88
CA ARG A 419 -13.87 11.02 -6.53
C ARG A 419 -14.92 11.56 -7.51
N TYR A 420 -14.98 11.00 -8.72
CA TYR A 420 -15.98 11.29 -9.75
C TYR A 420 -16.96 10.14 -10.01
N GLY A 421 -16.93 9.09 -9.16
CA GLY A 421 -17.71 7.87 -9.33
C GLY A 421 -17.25 6.98 -10.49
N TRP A 422 -16.04 7.16 -10.98
CA TRP A 422 -15.44 6.28 -11.99
C TRP A 422 -14.64 5.16 -11.32
N LYS A 423 -14.44 4.05 -12.03
CA LYS A 423 -13.74 2.86 -11.49
C LYS A 423 -12.44 2.57 -12.22
N GLU A 424 -12.28 3.11 -13.42
CA GLU A 424 -11.16 2.90 -14.31
C GLU A 424 -10.00 3.81 -13.95
N LEU A 425 -8.90 3.20 -13.48
CA LEU A 425 -7.63 3.89 -13.17
C LEU A 425 -6.75 4.12 -14.40
N VAL A 426 -6.90 3.24 -15.39
CA VAL A 426 -6.16 3.31 -16.66
C VAL A 426 -7.19 3.34 -17.77
N LEU A 427 -7.02 4.18 -18.77
CA LEU A 427 -7.82 4.20 -20.00
C LEU A 427 -6.93 4.59 -21.18
N PRO A 428 -7.26 4.18 -22.43
CA PRO A 428 -6.67 4.80 -23.60
C PRO A 428 -6.79 6.32 -23.53
N TRP A 429 -5.71 7.03 -23.85
CA TRP A 429 -5.67 8.49 -23.68
C TRP A 429 -6.80 9.21 -24.42
N ASP A 430 -7.04 8.85 -25.69
CA ASP A 430 -8.02 9.52 -26.54
C ASP A 430 -9.47 9.28 -26.04
N GLU A 431 -9.73 8.09 -25.49
CA GLU A 431 -10.99 7.74 -24.83
C GLU A 431 -11.19 8.58 -23.56
N TYR A 432 -10.17 8.68 -22.70
CA TYR A 432 -10.22 9.51 -21.49
C TYR A 432 -10.46 10.99 -21.83
N VAL A 433 -9.77 11.54 -22.83
CA VAL A 433 -9.98 12.93 -23.29
C VAL A 433 -11.42 13.15 -23.73
N THR A 434 -11.94 12.24 -24.55
CA THR A 434 -13.29 12.33 -25.11
C THR A 434 -14.35 12.27 -24.02
N GLU A 435 -14.22 11.29 -23.11
CA GLU A 435 -15.25 10.98 -22.12
C GLU A 435 -15.18 11.86 -20.88
N ARG A 436 -13.98 12.24 -20.41
CA ARG A 436 -13.79 12.77 -19.05
C ARG A 436 -13.23 14.18 -19.01
N ILE A 437 -12.50 14.63 -20.03
CA ILE A 437 -11.88 15.96 -20.02
C ILE A 437 -12.85 16.98 -20.61
N TRP A 438 -13.18 18.01 -19.81
CA TRP A 438 -13.84 19.22 -20.29
C TRP A 438 -12.81 20.18 -20.90
N ARG A 439 -11.73 20.42 -20.16
CA ARG A 439 -10.69 21.38 -20.54
C ARG A 439 -9.33 20.98 -19.96
N VAL A 440 -8.28 21.09 -20.76
CA VAL A 440 -6.89 21.06 -20.26
C VAL A 440 -6.54 22.46 -19.76
N VAL A 441 -6.13 22.56 -18.50
CA VAL A 441 -5.68 23.79 -17.84
C VAL A 441 -4.19 23.98 -18.05
N ASP A 442 -3.41 22.93 -17.81
CA ASP A 442 -1.95 22.95 -17.91
C ASP A 442 -1.40 21.57 -18.28
N THR A 443 -0.16 21.53 -18.77
CA THR A 443 0.58 20.30 -19.07
C THR A 443 2.04 20.47 -18.73
N THR A 444 2.55 19.60 -17.85
CA THR A 444 3.95 19.58 -17.43
C THR A 444 4.54 18.17 -17.57
N ARG A 445 5.87 18.08 -17.64
CA ARG A 445 6.61 16.81 -17.57
C ARG A 445 7.21 16.55 -16.19
N THR A 446 7.34 17.60 -15.39
CA THR A 446 7.93 17.53 -14.06
C THR A 446 6.85 17.75 -13.02
N ALA A 447 6.88 16.93 -11.98
CA ALA A 447 6.17 17.23 -10.73
C ALA A 447 6.57 18.65 -10.28
N ALA A 448 5.61 19.39 -9.71
CA ALA A 448 5.92 20.70 -9.17
C ALA A 448 6.89 20.53 -7.99
N ILE A 449 8.08 21.14 -8.09
CA ILE A 449 9.09 21.11 -7.02
C ILE A 449 8.84 22.24 -6.00
N ASP A 450 8.13 23.29 -6.42
CA ASP A 450 8.05 24.54 -5.66
C ASP A 450 6.68 24.72 -4.96
N PHE A 451 6.71 24.62 -3.64
CA PHE A 451 5.60 24.92 -2.74
C PHE A 451 5.48 26.44 -2.53
N ARG A 452 4.88 27.15 -3.48
CA ARG A 452 4.52 28.57 -3.31
C ARG A 452 3.07 28.80 -2.92
N GLU A 453 2.37 27.80 -2.37
CA GLU A 453 1.08 28.10 -1.77
C GLU A 453 1.29 28.91 -0.47
N PRO A 454 0.66 30.09 -0.34
CA PRO A 454 0.84 30.99 0.80
C PRO A 454 0.22 30.46 2.11
N PHE A 455 -0.43 29.29 2.09
CA PHE A 455 -0.98 28.66 3.28
C PHE A 455 -0.02 27.61 3.81
N VAL A 456 0.75 28.03 4.82
CA VAL A 456 1.72 27.23 5.60
C VAL A 456 1.21 25.81 5.93
N PRO A 457 -0.08 25.56 6.29
CA PRO A 457 -0.56 24.21 6.58
C PRO A 457 -0.55 23.27 5.36
N ALA A 458 -0.87 23.74 4.16
CA ALA A 458 -0.90 22.87 2.98
C ALA A 458 0.51 22.46 2.52
N ALA A 459 1.49 23.35 2.65
CA ALA A 459 2.88 22.98 2.38
C ALA A 459 3.39 21.92 3.38
N TYR A 460 3.04 22.06 4.66
CA TYR A 460 3.40 21.08 5.68
C TYR A 460 2.73 19.73 5.48
N SER A 461 1.46 19.68 5.05
CA SER A 461 0.77 18.42 4.83
C SER A 461 1.49 17.60 3.79
N VAL A 462 1.89 18.24 2.69
CA VAL A 462 2.60 17.53 1.63
C VAL A 462 3.99 17.09 2.07
N ILE A 463 4.73 17.89 2.83
CA ILE A 463 6.04 17.46 3.36
C ILE A 463 5.89 16.19 4.20
N LEU A 464 4.93 16.17 5.12
CA LEU A 464 4.69 15.01 5.98
C LEU A 464 4.17 13.82 5.18
N HIS A 465 3.24 14.02 4.25
CA HIS A 465 2.77 12.95 3.36
C HIS A 465 3.89 12.40 2.49
N LYS A 466 4.79 13.25 1.99
CA LYS A 466 5.97 12.85 1.25
C LYS A 466 6.89 11.99 2.12
N GLU A 467 7.20 12.40 3.35
CA GLU A 467 8.01 11.58 4.27
C GLU A 467 7.35 10.21 4.54
N VAL A 468 6.03 10.17 4.74
CA VAL A 468 5.29 8.92 4.91
C VAL A 468 5.32 8.07 3.64
N LEU A 469 5.24 8.69 2.47
CA LEU A 469 5.29 8.01 1.17
C LEU A 469 6.68 7.44 0.88
N ASP A 470 7.73 8.22 1.12
CA ASP A 470 9.13 7.81 0.98
C ASP A 470 9.40 6.59 1.89
N ASP A 471 8.92 6.61 3.14
CA ASP A 471 9.00 5.46 4.05
C ASP A 471 8.28 4.21 3.52
N ILE A 472 7.10 4.38 2.90
CA ILE A 472 6.34 3.28 2.28
C ILE A 472 7.12 2.70 1.08
N ILE A 473 7.70 3.57 0.25
CA ILE A 473 8.47 3.18 -0.94
C ILE A 473 9.77 2.47 -0.54
N ASP A 474 10.54 3.01 0.39
CA ASP A 474 11.78 2.40 0.91
C ASP A 474 11.52 0.99 1.47
N HIS A 475 10.40 0.82 2.17
CA HIS A 475 10.04 -0.50 2.65
C HIS A 475 9.67 -1.46 1.52
N ALA A 476 8.91 -0.98 0.53
CA ALA A 476 8.56 -1.80 -0.62
C ALA A 476 9.81 -2.24 -1.39
N HIS A 477 10.80 -1.36 -1.54
CA HIS A 477 12.12 -1.70 -2.07
C HIS A 477 12.78 -2.83 -1.27
N LEU A 478 12.91 -2.66 0.05
CA LEU A 478 13.53 -3.67 0.91
C LEU A 478 12.81 -5.01 0.81
N PHE A 479 11.47 -5.00 0.79
CA PHE A 479 10.68 -6.21 0.61
C PHE A 479 10.97 -6.87 -0.73
N MET A 480 10.96 -6.12 -1.83
CA MET A 480 11.24 -6.65 -3.16
C MET A 480 12.65 -7.25 -3.26
N GLU A 481 13.65 -6.60 -2.65
CA GLU A 481 15.01 -7.15 -2.55
C GLU A 481 15.08 -8.47 -1.78
N THR A 482 14.20 -8.67 -0.78
CA THR A 482 14.14 -9.93 -0.04
C THR A 482 13.49 -11.07 -0.82
N VAL A 483 12.58 -10.75 -1.74
CA VAL A 483 11.90 -11.74 -2.59
C VAL A 483 12.87 -12.25 -3.67
N ASP A 484 13.56 -11.34 -4.36
CA ASP A 484 14.57 -11.70 -5.35
C ASP A 484 15.59 -10.56 -5.54
N SER A 485 16.80 -10.73 -5.02
CA SER A 485 17.85 -9.68 -5.00
C SER A 485 18.45 -9.34 -6.37
N GLY A 486 17.92 -9.88 -7.46
CA GLY A 486 18.39 -9.63 -8.82
C GLY A 486 17.35 -9.00 -9.76
N LEU A 487 16.10 -8.86 -9.33
CA LEU A 487 15.02 -8.32 -10.16
C LEU A 487 14.76 -6.85 -9.84
N SER A 488 14.47 -6.05 -10.87
CA SER A 488 14.00 -4.69 -10.65
C SER A 488 12.63 -4.69 -9.95
N PRO A 489 12.23 -3.61 -9.24
CA PRO A 489 10.90 -3.50 -8.66
C PRO A 489 9.78 -3.80 -9.67
N LEU A 490 9.95 -3.35 -10.91
CA LEU A 490 9.02 -3.61 -12.01
C LEU A 490 8.98 -5.11 -12.36
N GLU A 491 10.13 -5.78 -12.42
CA GLU A 491 10.20 -7.22 -12.68
C GLU A 491 9.54 -8.03 -11.56
N VAL A 492 9.77 -7.68 -10.29
CA VAL A 492 9.12 -8.31 -9.14
C VAL A 492 7.60 -8.14 -9.22
N LEU A 493 7.11 -6.91 -9.43
CA LEU A 493 5.67 -6.64 -9.54
C LEU A 493 5.01 -7.41 -10.70
N THR A 494 5.77 -7.67 -11.76
CA THR A 494 5.22 -8.19 -13.02
C THR A 494 5.36 -9.70 -13.15
N GLY A 495 6.37 -10.31 -12.52
CA GLY A 495 6.58 -11.75 -12.41
C GLY A 495 5.54 -12.47 -11.53
N VAL A 496 4.87 -11.74 -10.64
CA VAL A 496 3.76 -12.27 -9.83
C VAL A 496 2.59 -12.65 -10.76
N THR A 497 2.05 -13.85 -10.65
CA THR A 497 0.90 -14.27 -11.47
C THR A 497 -0.33 -13.40 -11.21
N LYS A 498 -1.36 -13.46 -12.07
CA LYS A 498 -2.59 -12.67 -11.85
C LYS A 498 -3.29 -13.05 -10.55
N ASP A 499 -3.26 -14.33 -10.18
CA ASP A 499 -3.91 -14.81 -8.96
C ASP A 499 -3.07 -14.50 -7.72
N GLU A 500 -1.74 -14.62 -7.80
CA GLU A 500 -0.86 -14.10 -6.75
C GLU A 500 -0.98 -12.59 -6.63
N PHE A 501 -1.15 -11.85 -7.74
CA PHE A 501 -1.34 -10.41 -7.70
C PHE A 501 -2.70 -10.04 -7.10
N ARG A 502 -3.76 -10.82 -7.35
CA ARG A 502 -5.07 -10.64 -6.68
C ARG A 502 -5.00 -10.96 -5.20
N TYR A 503 -4.30 -12.04 -4.86
CA TYR A 503 -4.00 -12.38 -3.48
C TYR A 503 -3.17 -11.26 -2.85
N TRP A 504 -2.17 -10.72 -3.54
CA TRP A 504 -1.42 -9.55 -3.12
C TRP A 504 -2.31 -8.32 -3.03
N ASP A 505 -3.26 -8.08 -3.92
CA ASP A 505 -4.13 -6.90 -3.85
C ASP A 505 -5.03 -6.95 -2.60
N SER A 506 -5.61 -8.11 -2.28
CA SER A 506 -6.41 -8.28 -1.05
C SER A 506 -5.54 -8.35 0.22
N ASP A 507 -4.43 -9.07 0.17
CA ASP A 507 -3.58 -9.40 1.31
C ASP A 507 -2.47 -8.36 1.54
N HIS A 508 -1.96 -7.65 0.53
CA HIS A 508 -1.09 -6.46 0.70
C HIS A 508 -1.89 -5.22 1.09
N TYR A 509 -3.16 -5.05 0.70
CA TYR A 509 -3.90 -3.92 1.26
C TYR A 509 -3.98 -4.07 2.78
N GLU A 510 -4.22 -5.27 3.29
CA GLU A 510 -4.20 -5.56 4.73
C GLU A 510 -2.77 -5.64 5.29
N ASN A 511 -1.82 -6.32 4.66
CA ASN A 511 -0.44 -6.48 5.15
C ASN A 511 0.40 -5.21 5.00
N ALA A 512 0.26 -4.40 3.96
CA ALA A 512 0.89 -3.08 3.87
C ALA A 512 0.21 -2.11 4.85
N HIS A 513 -1.11 -2.22 5.03
CA HIS A 513 -1.80 -1.48 6.08
C HIS A 513 -1.38 -1.93 7.49
N ASP A 514 -1.09 -3.20 7.73
CA ASP A 514 -0.62 -3.72 9.02
C ASP A 514 0.85 -3.38 9.21
N TYR A 515 1.67 -3.58 8.19
CA TYR A 515 3.10 -3.29 8.19
C TYR A 515 3.36 -1.82 8.53
N CYS A 516 2.84 -0.87 7.75
CA CYS A 516 3.08 0.51 8.13
C CYS A 516 2.22 0.98 9.33
N ARG A 517 1.23 0.19 9.81
CA ARG A 517 0.55 0.47 11.09
C ARG A 517 1.56 0.21 12.18
N ASN A 518 2.25 -0.94 12.13
CA ASN A 518 3.37 -1.26 13.01
C ASN A 518 4.52 -0.24 12.88
N MET A 519 4.89 0.19 11.67
CA MET A 519 5.91 1.26 11.50
C MET A 519 5.43 2.61 12.03
N GLY A 520 4.15 2.92 11.84
CA GLY A 520 3.51 4.10 12.39
C GLY A 520 3.50 4.07 13.92
N GLU A 521 3.40 2.89 14.54
CA GLU A 521 3.58 2.71 16.00
C GLU A 521 5.03 2.94 16.44
N ILE A 522 6.02 2.52 15.62
CA ILE A 522 7.46 2.71 15.91
C ILE A 522 7.86 4.19 15.79
N ARG A 523 7.29 4.93 14.84
CA ARG A 523 7.61 6.35 14.57
C ARG A 523 6.57 7.33 15.13
N LYS A 524 5.64 6.85 15.95
CA LYS A 524 4.38 7.52 16.37
C LYS A 524 4.54 8.87 17.07
N ILE A 525 5.74 9.25 17.48
CA ILE A 525 5.97 10.37 18.40
C ILE A 525 6.48 11.63 17.68
N ASP A 526 7.27 11.52 16.60
CA ASP A 526 7.96 12.70 16.05
C ASP A 526 7.39 13.27 14.73
N SER A 527 6.65 12.48 13.94
CA SER A 527 6.26 12.88 12.57
C SER A 527 4.83 13.42 12.39
N ARG A 528 4.02 13.51 13.46
CA ARG A 528 2.59 13.88 13.30
C ARG A 528 2.31 15.37 13.24
N GLY A 529 3.24 16.20 13.71
CA GLY A 529 3.12 17.66 13.77
C GLY A 529 2.00 18.11 14.71
N TYR A 530 2.33 18.78 15.81
CA TYR A 530 1.34 19.38 16.68
C TYR A 530 0.85 20.70 16.08
N MET A 531 -0.47 20.83 15.95
CA MET A 531 -1.07 22.08 15.51
C MET A 531 -1.12 23.09 16.65
N TYR A 532 -0.89 24.35 16.34
CA TYR A 532 -1.10 25.46 17.26
C TYR A 532 -1.47 26.73 16.49
N LEU A 533 -1.90 27.77 17.20
CA LEU A 533 -2.13 29.08 16.61
C LEU A 533 -1.05 30.06 17.08
N ASN A 534 -0.46 30.81 16.16
CA ASN A 534 0.46 31.90 16.53
C ASN A 534 -0.32 33.08 17.17
N PRO A 535 0.36 34.16 17.64
CA PRO A 535 -0.31 35.32 18.23
C PRO A 535 -1.33 36.01 17.30
N ASP A 536 -1.11 35.92 15.98
CA ASP A 536 -2.00 36.45 14.94
C ASP A 536 -3.17 35.48 14.61
N CYS A 537 -3.29 34.39 15.37
CA CYS A 537 -4.29 33.33 15.21
C CYS A 537 -4.19 32.58 13.87
N GLU A 538 -3.00 32.54 13.26
CA GLU A 538 -2.71 31.73 12.08
C GLU A 538 -2.33 30.31 12.50
N LEU A 539 -2.80 29.32 11.72
CA LEU A 539 -2.47 27.91 11.94
C LEU A 539 -0.99 27.65 11.67
N GLN A 540 -0.32 27.05 12.65
CA GLN A 540 1.07 26.66 12.61
C GLN A 540 1.22 25.21 13.07
N ILE A 541 2.38 24.63 12.76
CA ILE A 541 2.70 23.23 13.04
C ILE A 541 4.10 23.16 13.61
N THR A 542 4.30 22.36 14.65
CA THR A 542 5.63 22.03 15.17
C THR A 542 5.80 20.54 15.34
N THR A 543 6.97 20.03 14.96
CA THR A 543 7.40 18.65 15.22
C THR A 543 8.38 18.56 16.39
N ARG A 544 8.71 19.69 17.03
CA ARG A 544 9.71 19.73 18.11
C ARG A 544 9.05 19.50 19.46
N GLN A 545 9.59 18.54 20.22
CA GLN A 545 9.13 18.26 21.58
C GLN A 545 9.24 19.48 22.51
N GLU A 546 10.29 20.29 22.37
CA GLU A 546 10.46 21.53 23.17
C GLU A 546 9.32 22.52 22.94
N ASP A 547 8.89 22.69 21.69
CA ASP A 547 7.79 23.59 21.35
C ASP A 547 6.45 23.01 21.85
N HIS A 548 6.27 21.69 21.73
CA HIS A 548 5.12 20.97 22.30
C HIS A 548 5.00 21.20 23.81
N ASP A 549 6.07 20.98 24.57
CA ASP A 549 6.07 21.09 26.04
C ASP A 549 5.79 22.53 26.48
N ALA A 550 6.27 23.52 25.72
CA ALA A 550 5.93 24.92 25.94
C ALA A 550 4.44 25.19 25.67
N LEU A 551 3.89 24.65 24.58
CA LEU A 551 2.50 24.84 24.16
C LEU A 551 1.48 24.05 24.99
N ALA A 552 1.89 22.96 25.64
CA ALA A 552 1.03 22.11 26.45
C ALA A 552 0.31 22.89 27.58
N ASN A 553 0.93 23.96 28.08
CA ASN A 553 0.32 24.82 29.10
C ASN A 553 -0.69 25.83 28.54
N VAL A 554 -0.73 26.03 27.22
CA VAL A 554 -1.62 26.96 26.52
C VAL A 554 -2.80 26.23 25.90
N TRP A 555 -2.64 24.96 25.52
CA TRP A 555 -3.73 24.18 24.92
C TRP A 555 -4.93 24.02 25.83
N LEU A 556 -6.12 24.09 25.23
CA LEU A 556 -7.39 23.83 25.88
C LEU A 556 -7.48 22.35 26.21
N SER A 557 -7.82 22.05 27.46
CA SER A 557 -8.26 20.69 27.81
C SER A 557 -9.53 20.32 27.03
N GLU A 558 -9.80 19.02 26.91
CA GLU A 558 -11.01 18.55 26.22
C GLU A 558 -12.30 19.09 26.87
N GLU A 559 -12.31 19.21 28.21
CA GLU A 559 -13.44 19.76 28.96
C GLU A 559 -13.67 21.25 28.65
N GLU A 560 -12.59 22.04 28.63
CA GLU A 560 -12.66 23.46 28.26
C GLU A 560 -13.13 23.65 26.82
N ALA A 561 -12.55 22.89 25.88
CA ALA A 561 -12.96 22.94 24.48
C ALA A 561 -14.46 22.58 24.30
N ARG A 562 -14.96 21.62 25.08
CA ARG A 562 -16.38 21.23 25.10
C ARG A 562 -17.27 22.33 25.68
N GLY A 563 -16.79 23.04 26.70
CA GLY A 563 -17.45 24.20 27.29
C GLY A 563 -17.53 25.39 26.32
N LEU A 564 -16.49 25.57 25.51
CA LEU A 564 -16.37 26.66 24.53
C LEU A 564 -16.95 26.32 23.14
N ARG A 565 -17.62 25.17 22.98
CA ARG A 565 -18.08 24.70 21.65
C ARG A 565 -19.01 25.69 20.93
N ASN A 566 -19.80 26.44 21.68
CA ASN A 566 -20.79 27.40 21.18
C ASN A 566 -20.26 28.83 21.10
N GLU A 567 -19.01 29.07 21.52
CA GLU A 567 -18.42 30.40 21.48
C GLU A 567 -18.11 30.82 20.05
N SER A 568 -18.17 32.14 19.85
CA SER A 568 -17.78 32.77 18.58
C SER A 568 -16.28 32.58 18.31
N ASP A 569 -15.90 32.60 17.04
CA ASP A 569 -14.50 32.50 16.62
C ASP A 569 -13.67 33.64 17.20
N GLU A 570 -14.23 34.84 17.32
CA GLU A 570 -13.60 36.00 17.95
C GLU A 570 -13.34 35.76 19.44
N THR A 571 -14.32 35.19 20.17
CA THR A 571 -14.16 34.82 21.58
C THR A 571 -13.04 33.80 21.74
N LEU A 572 -13.04 32.74 20.92
CA LEU A 572 -12.01 31.69 20.98
C LEU A 572 -10.61 32.25 20.71
N LYS A 573 -10.46 33.12 19.71
CA LYS A 573 -9.19 33.79 19.40
C LYS A 573 -8.74 34.72 20.53
N ALA A 574 -9.66 35.37 21.24
CA ALA A 574 -9.33 36.17 22.42
C ALA A 574 -8.82 35.30 23.57
N ILE A 575 -9.51 34.21 23.89
CA ILE A 575 -9.11 33.24 24.91
C ILE A 575 -7.71 32.69 24.62
N TRP A 576 -7.44 32.33 23.37
CA TRP A 576 -6.13 31.82 22.96
C TRP A 576 -5.00 32.84 23.15
N ARG A 577 -5.21 34.10 22.74
CA ARG A 577 -4.23 35.18 22.91
C ARG A 577 -3.94 35.46 24.39
N ASP A 578 -4.96 35.48 25.23
CA ASP A 578 -4.80 35.69 26.67
C ASP A 578 -3.96 34.57 27.30
N ARG A 579 -4.18 33.31 26.89
CA ARG A 579 -3.39 32.16 27.36
C ARG A 579 -1.93 32.24 26.93
N ILE A 580 -1.65 32.55 25.66
CA ILE A 580 -0.29 32.79 25.18
C ILE A 580 0.42 33.83 26.06
N GLN A 581 -0.27 34.93 26.37
CA GLN A 581 0.27 36.03 27.16
C GLN A 581 0.52 35.62 28.62
N ILE A 582 -0.43 34.95 29.27
CA ILE A 582 -0.33 34.46 30.66
C ILE A 582 0.81 33.46 30.81
N CYS A 583 0.92 32.51 29.88
CA CYS A 583 1.97 31.49 29.88
C CYS A 583 3.32 32.01 29.35
N ARG A 584 3.38 33.27 28.90
CA ARG A 584 4.58 33.95 28.37
C ARG A 584 5.26 33.17 27.25
N ILE A 585 4.47 32.51 26.39
CA ILE A 585 5.00 31.76 25.24
C ILE A 585 5.65 32.73 24.26
N ARG A 586 6.90 32.44 23.88
CA ARG A 586 7.66 33.23 22.91
C ARG A 586 7.81 32.42 21.64
N PHE A 587 7.13 32.86 20.59
CA PHE A 587 7.33 32.31 19.25
C PHE A 587 8.62 32.91 18.68
N LYS A 588 9.53 32.05 18.20
CA LYS A 588 10.70 32.52 17.44
C LYS A 588 10.15 33.23 16.20
N ARG A 589 10.39 34.54 16.09
CA ARG A 589 10.05 35.35 14.91
C ARG A 589 10.94 34.91 13.75
N THR A 590 10.55 33.82 13.11
CA THR A 590 10.92 33.49 11.73
C THR A 590 10.02 32.32 11.36
N SER A 591 9.16 32.57 10.38
CA SER A 591 8.63 31.51 9.54
C SER A 591 9.76 30.51 9.25
N PRO A 592 9.48 29.21 9.24
CA PRO A 592 10.44 28.24 8.74
C PRO A 592 10.79 28.68 7.32
N GLN A 593 12.00 29.20 7.13
CA GLN A 593 12.61 29.19 5.82
C GLN A 593 12.83 27.72 5.54
N ILE A 594 11.89 27.09 4.83
CA ILE A 594 12.15 25.85 4.12
C ILE A 594 13.31 26.20 3.19
N ARG A 595 14.54 25.87 3.61
CA ARG A 595 15.68 25.87 2.69
C ARG A 595 15.40 24.70 1.75
N GLY A 596 14.85 25.02 0.58
CA GLY A 596 14.67 24.09 -0.53
C GLY A 596 15.99 23.60 -1.09
#